data_AF-A0A0V0X551-F1
#
_entry.id   AF-A0A0V0X551-F1
#
_cell.length_a   1.000
_cell.length_b   1.000
_cell.length_c   1.000
_cell.angle_alpha   90.00
_cell.angle_beta   90.00
_cell.angle_gamma   90.00
#
_symmetry.space_group_name_H-M   'P 1'
#
loop_
_entity.id
_entity.type
_entity.pdbx_description
1 polymer ?
#
loop_
_entity_poly.entity_id
_entity_poly.type
_entity_poly.pdbx_seq_one_letter_code
_entity_poly.pdbx_strand_id
1 'polypeptide(L)'
;LIFLLENMVGYSNTILPGSATNIDILWADLKDGMEQIYSRTSMCFQRYMNIYTHVYTYSTAIQSNSVHSSSSLTAMNGSCHSAQRSRVISAHSPATNIHADTNINTNATPNEFSGHELYGRIASYLHSFVADLHKNAASLHDESLLVYYCTQWENYRFSSKIVNGLCAYLNRHWIRRINDEGNDTIVEIYQLALRIWKSVFFEILSDSLTKALLKAVECLRHGEMCNMDLVSGVVNSFVELSSCGKQSNRSLEDDTVDQSLMIYKKYFEEPFLMQTRAFYTIESETFIRENTFSEYMKRVETRMQEENKLCTVYLNKVTLKPLSNLLVDIFVEQRLDVFQAEFKKLLKTEKTEDLKRMYDLCLRVDNGLVEIKKSLGAHILSHGKSALENIGEFAITDPKTYVTAILEVYEKFHNLVTDAFRGDYGFVTALDKACSKFINDNKITKKANCSSKSPELLARYCDILLKKSPKNPEEAEVESLLNKV
;
A
#
# COMPACT_ATOMS: atom_id res chain seq x y z
N LEU A 1 26.18 0.15 -11.09
CA LEU A 1 26.69 0.26 -12.49
C LEU A 1 27.60 1.48 -12.69
N ILE A 2 28.16 2.06 -11.62
CA ILE A 2 29.17 3.13 -11.68
C ILE A 2 30.39 2.54 -11.00
N PHE A 3 31.30 1.91 -11.76
CA PHE A 3 32.70 1.63 -11.40
C PHE A 3 33.47 0.90 -12.53
N LEU A 4 33.02 0.96 -13.79
CA LEU A 4 33.64 0.22 -14.90
C LEU A 4 33.77 1.04 -16.20
N LEU A 5 34.07 2.35 -16.12
CA LEU A 5 34.23 3.17 -17.33
C LEU A 5 35.47 4.07 -17.33
N GLU A 6 36.62 3.55 -16.88
CA GLU A 6 37.90 4.10 -17.31
C GLU A 6 38.86 2.96 -17.67
N ASN A 7 39.54 3.12 -18.81
CA ASN A 7 40.49 2.20 -19.46
C ASN A 7 39.93 1.27 -20.54
N MET A 8 39.48 1.90 -21.63
CA MET A 8 39.41 1.31 -22.97
C MET A 8 40.67 1.67 -23.75
N VAL A 9 41.74 0.88 -23.70
CA VAL A 9 42.71 0.73 -24.82
C VAL A 9 43.40 -0.64 -24.74
N GLY A 10 43.09 -1.50 -25.72
CA GLY A 10 43.98 -2.48 -26.34
C GLY A 10 44.54 -3.62 -25.49
N TYR A 11 43.89 -4.79 -25.52
CA TYR A 11 44.58 -6.07 -25.34
C TYR A 11 43.95 -7.18 -26.19
N SER A 12 44.79 -7.81 -27.00
CA SER A 12 44.47 -8.93 -27.89
C SER A 12 44.30 -10.23 -27.07
N ASN A 13 43.11 -10.82 -27.09
CA ASN A 13 42.89 -12.17 -26.56
C ASN A 13 43.25 -13.21 -27.63
N THR A 14 44.40 -13.85 -27.49
CA THR A 14 44.66 -15.15 -28.14
C THR A 14 44.05 -16.26 -27.30
N ILE A 15 42.86 -16.72 -27.69
CA ILE A 15 42.34 -18.05 -27.30
C ILE A 15 42.57 -18.96 -28.50
N LEU A 16 43.28 -20.07 -28.28
CA LEU A 16 43.46 -21.14 -29.28
C LEU A 16 42.08 -21.75 -29.63
N PRO A 17 41.74 -21.89 -30.92
CA PRO A 17 40.47 -22.46 -31.34
C PRO A 17 40.51 -23.98 -31.09
N GLY A 18 39.84 -24.45 -30.03
CA GLY A 18 39.68 -25.89 -29.79
C GLY A 18 39.24 -26.33 -28.39
N SER A 19 39.29 -25.49 -27.36
CA SER A 19 39.02 -25.92 -25.97
C SER A 19 37.62 -25.62 -25.42
N ALA A 20 36.77 -24.90 -26.17
CA ALA A 20 35.45 -24.43 -25.72
C ALA A 20 34.26 -25.32 -26.16
N THR A 21 34.48 -26.61 -26.41
CA THR A 21 33.43 -27.56 -26.83
C THR A 21 33.01 -28.56 -25.74
N ASN A 22 33.72 -28.63 -24.60
CA ASN A 22 33.34 -29.52 -23.51
C ASN A 22 32.55 -28.75 -22.42
N ILE A 23 31.28 -29.10 -22.26
CA ILE A 23 30.38 -28.49 -21.27
C ILE A 23 30.89 -28.64 -19.84
N ASP A 24 31.65 -29.68 -19.51
CA ASP A 24 32.16 -29.90 -18.16
C ASP A 24 33.26 -28.90 -17.80
N ILE A 25 34.11 -28.54 -18.76
CA ILE A 25 35.16 -27.53 -18.56
C ILE A 25 34.53 -26.14 -18.42
N LEU A 26 33.57 -25.81 -19.28
CA LEU A 26 32.79 -24.58 -19.17
C LEU A 26 32.08 -24.50 -17.81
N TRP A 27 31.40 -25.58 -17.43
CA TRP A 27 30.64 -25.63 -16.20
C TRP A 27 31.53 -25.52 -14.98
N ALA A 28 32.69 -26.17 -14.96
CA ALA A 28 33.64 -26.01 -13.86
C ALA A 28 34.07 -24.54 -13.68
N ASP A 29 34.37 -23.85 -14.79
CA ASP A 29 34.77 -22.44 -14.76
C ASP A 29 33.62 -21.50 -14.36
N LEU A 30 32.43 -21.74 -14.89
CA LEU A 30 31.23 -20.98 -14.54
C LEU A 30 30.81 -21.23 -13.09
N LYS A 31 30.89 -22.46 -12.60
CA LYS A 31 30.57 -22.83 -11.22
C LYS A 31 31.53 -22.15 -10.25
N ASP A 32 32.84 -22.17 -10.50
CA ASP A 32 33.82 -21.42 -9.71
C ASP A 32 33.51 -19.91 -9.70
N GLY A 33 33.19 -19.34 -10.87
CA GLY A 33 32.74 -17.95 -10.96
C GLY A 33 31.48 -17.66 -10.15
N MET A 34 30.49 -18.55 -10.19
CA MET A 34 29.26 -18.44 -9.42
C MET A 34 29.53 -18.58 -7.91
N GLU A 35 30.37 -19.51 -7.49
CA GLU A 35 30.79 -19.66 -6.08
C GLU A 35 31.46 -18.38 -5.58
N GLN A 36 32.33 -17.76 -6.37
CA GLN A 36 32.93 -16.46 -6.04
C GLN A 36 31.88 -15.36 -5.89
N ILE A 37 30.93 -15.27 -6.83
CA ILE A 37 29.86 -14.26 -6.82
C ILE A 37 28.91 -14.45 -5.63
N TYR A 38 28.50 -15.67 -5.32
CA TYR A 38 27.58 -15.98 -4.21
C TYR A 38 28.27 -15.93 -2.84
N SER A 39 29.58 -16.16 -2.76
CA SER A 39 30.40 -15.93 -1.56
C SER A 39 30.78 -14.46 -1.35
N ARG A 40 30.32 -13.54 -2.23
CA ARG A 40 30.59 -12.09 -2.15
C ARG A 40 32.08 -11.73 -2.24
N THR A 41 32.88 -12.60 -2.85
CA THR A 41 34.29 -12.31 -3.14
C THR A 41 34.39 -11.39 -4.36
N SER A 42 35.39 -10.49 -4.36
CA SER A 42 35.58 -9.56 -5.47
C SER A 42 36.10 -10.29 -6.71
N MET A 43 35.45 -10.08 -7.84
CA MET A 43 35.88 -10.61 -9.13
C MET A 43 36.42 -9.47 -10.00
N CYS A 44 37.61 -9.65 -10.57
CA CYS A 44 38.16 -8.68 -11.49
C CYS A 44 37.40 -8.68 -12.82
N PHE A 45 37.37 -7.54 -13.51
CA PHE A 45 36.68 -7.40 -14.80
C PHE A 45 37.16 -8.43 -15.82
N GLN A 46 38.46 -8.73 -15.84
CA GLN A 46 39.03 -9.75 -16.72
C GLN A 46 38.42 -11.13 -16.47
N ARG A 47 38.30 -11.55 -15.20
CA ARG A 47 37.70 -12.85 -14.84
C ARG A 47 36.23 -12.90 -15.23
N TYR A 48 35.48 -11.84 -14.96
CA TYR A 48 34.08 -11.71 -15.38
C TYR A 48 33.94 -11.85 -16.90
N MET A 49 34.77 -11.13 -17.66
CA MET A 49 34.70 -11.12 -19.11
C MET A 49 35.13 -12.46 -19.72
N ASN A 50 36.08 -13.15 -19.11
CA ASN A 50 36.47 -14.50 -19.51
C ASN A 50 35.29 -15.49 -19.36
N ILE A 51 34.63 -15.51 -18.19
CA ILE A 51 33.46 -16.38 -17.95
C ILE A 51 32.33 -16.03 -18.91
N TYR A 52 32.02 -14.73 -19.08
CA TYR A 52 31.03 -14.27 -20.04
C TYR A 52 31.34 -14.74 -21.47
N THR A 53 32.60 -14.62 -21.89
CA THR A 53 33.06 -15.06 -23.21
C THR A 53 32.92 -16.56 -23.35
N HIS A 54 33.25 -17.34 -22.31
CA HIS A 54 33.05 -18.80 -22.34
C HIS A 54 31.58 -19.19 -22.52
N VAL A 55 30.67 -18.56 -21.77
CA VAL A 55 29.21 -18.78 -21.90
C VAL A 55 28.72 -18.36 -23.30
N TYR A 56 29.20 -17.23 -23.80
CA TYR A 56 28.89 -16.73 -25.15
C TYR A 56 29.39 -17.69 -26.23
N THR A 57 30.66 -18.11 -26.17
CA THR A 57 31.30 -19.01 -27.14
C THR A 57 30.59 -20.35 -27.15
N TYR A 58 30.25 -20.92 -25.99
CA TYR A 58 29.46 -22.13 -25.94
C TYR A 58 28.09 -21.93 -26.60
N SER A 59 27.37 -20.87 -26.22
CA SER A 59 26.05 -20.57 -26.78
C SER A 59 26.05 -20.30 -28.31
N THR A 60 27.18 -19.85 -28.88
CA THR A 60 27.32 -19.48 -30.30
C THR A 60 27.99 -20.55 -31.17
N ALA A 61 28.99 -21.28 -30.66
CA ALA A 61 29.65 -22.39 -31.36
C ALA A 61 28.64 -23.49 -31.77
N ILE A 62 27.58 -23.58 -30.97
CA ILE A 62 26.42 -24.43 -31.17
C ILE A 62 25.56 -23.94 -32.35
N GLN A 63 25.38 -22.63 -32.56
CA GLN A 63 24.70 -22.08 -33.75
C GLN A 63 25.46 -22.35 -35.06
N SER A 64 26.80 -22.30 -35.05
CA SER A 64 27.61 -22.53 -36.27
C SER A 64 27.64 -24.00 -36.74
N ASN A 65 27.54 -24.98 -35.84
CA ASN A 65 27.53 -26.40 -36.22
C ASN A 65 26.22 -26.84 -36.91
N SER A 66 25.15 -26.04 -36.81
CA SER A 66 23.90 -26.26 -37.55
C SER A 66 23.98 -25.86 -39.02
N VAL A 67 24.91 -24.98 -39.42
CA VAL A 67 24.99 -24.47 -40.81
C VAL A 67 25.84 -25.38 -41.70
N HIS A 68 26.80 -26.11 -41.13
CA HIS A 68 27.68 -26.99 -41.89
C HIS A 68 27.14 -28.41 -42.10
N SER A 69 26.06 -28.80 -41.43
CA SER A 69 25.45 -30.13 -41.56
C SER A 69 24.33 -30.20 -42.61
N SER A 70 23.98 -29.09 -43.27
CA SER A 70 22.94 -29.03 -44.31
C SER A 70 23.46 -28.95 -45.75
N SER A 71 24.74 -29.25 -46.01
CA SER A 71 25.32 -29.20 -47.37
C SER A 71 26.08 -30.48 -47.72
N SER A 72 25.43 -31.63 -47.67
CA SER A 72 25.86 -32.85 -48.36
C SER A 72 24.73 -33.89 -48.44
N LEU A 73 23.78 -33.70 -49.34
CA LEU A 73 23.07 -34.80 -50.00
C LEU A 73 22.76 -34.37 -51.45
N THR A 74 23.52 -34.97 -52.35
CA THR A 74 23.51 -34.81 -53.79
C THR A 74 22.18 -35.27 -54.39
N ALA A 75 21.68 -34.51 -55.36
CA ALA A 75 20.47 -34.80 -56.11
C ALA A 75 20.59 -36.11 -56.93
N MET A 76 19.60 -36.99 -56.83
CA MET A 76 19.22 -37.93 -57.88
C MET A 76 17.69 -38.16 -57.91
N ASN A 77 17.17 -38.18 -59.13
CA ASN A 77 15.77 -38.30 -59.56
C ASN A 77 14.97 -39.49 -58.98
N GLY A 78 13.64 -39.32 -58.87
CA GLY A 78 12.68 -40.43 -58.86
C GLY A 78 11.25 -40.05 -58.42
N SER A 79 10.25 -40.42 -59.21
CA SER A 79 8.83 -40.04 -59.15
C SER A 79 7.98 -40.52 -57.95
N CYS A 80 6.85 -39.83 -57.78
CA CYS A 80 5.49 -40.29 -57.40
C CYS A 80 5.26 -41.20 -56.18
N HIS A 81 4.48 -40.73 -55.18
CA HIS A 81 3.07 -41.12 -54.96
C HIS A 81 2.49 -40.58 -53.63
N SER A 82 1.17 -40.43 -53.67
CA SER A 82 0.15 -40.07 -52.67
C SER A 82 0.08 -40.87 -51.37
N ALA A 83 -0.34 -40.24 -50.26
CA ALA A 83 -1.44 -40.64 -49.34
C ALA A 83 -1.45 -39.73 -48.08
N GLN A 84 -2.47 -38.92 -47.80
CA GLN A 84 -3.76 -39.20 -47.11
C GLN A 84 -3.68 -39.51 -45.59
N ARG A 85 -4.18 -38.53 -44.81
CA ARG A 85 -4.97 -38.58 -43.53
C ARG A 85 -4.51 -39.54 -42.41
N SER A 86 -4.54 -39.15 -41.13
CA SER A 86 -5.79 -38.91 -40.36
C SER A 86 -5.51 -38.40 -38.93
N ARG A 87 -6.38 -37.51 -38.45
CA ARG A 87 -6.54 -37.12 -37.03
C ARG A 87 -7.33 -38.20 -36.27
N VAL A 88 -6.98 -38.43 -35.00
CA VAL A 88 -7.91 -38.99 -33.99
C VAL A 88 -7.85 -38.13 -32.73
N ILE A 89 -9.03 -37.85 -32.18
CA ILE A 89 -9.36 -37.00 -31.03
C ILE A 89 -9.75 -37.92 -29.85
N SER A 90 -9.29 -37.61 -28.62
CA SER A 90 -9.91 -37.95 -27.31
C SER A 90 -9.07 -37.26 -26.22
N ALA A 91 -9.48 -36.33 -25.34
CA ALA A 91 -10.63 -36.10 -24.45
C ALA A 91 -10.42 -36.59 -22.98
N HIS A 92 -10.26 -35.61 -22.05
CA HIS A 92 -10.51 -35.56 -20.57
C HIS A 92 -9.68 -36.50 -19.65
N SER A 93 -9.19 -36.18 -18.43
CA SER A 93 -9.28 -35.08 -17.44
C SER A 93 -8.16 -35.27 -16.36
N PRO A 94 -7.99 -34.39 -15.34
CA PRO A 94 -6.66 -34.05 -14.78
C PRO A 94 -6.26 -34.82 -13.51
N ALA A 95 -4.97 -35.11 -13.37
CA ALA A 95 -4.33 -35.47 -12.10
C ALA A 95 -2.93 -34.86 -12.02
N THR A 96 -2.70 -34.12 -10.94
CA THR A 96 -1.45 -33.51 -10.50
C THR A 96 -0.40 -34.57 -10.19
N ASN A 97 0.74 -34.53 -10.89
CA ASN A 97 1.97 -35.20 -10.48
C ASN A 97 3.18 -34.41 -11.02
N ILE A 98 3.97 -33.82 -10.12
CA ILE A 98 5.30 -33.30 -10.43
C ILE A 98 6.26 -34.49 -10.29
N HIS A 99 6.28 -35.32 -11.33
CA HIS A 99 7.41 -36.16 -11.67
C HIS A 99 7.83 -35.73 -13.07
N ALA A 100 9.09 -35.28 -13.21
CA ALA A 100 9.68 -34.98 -14.50
C ALA A 100 9.93 -36.29 -15.25
N ASP A 101 8.86 -36.89 -15.79
CA ASP A 101 8.97 -37.96 -16.76
C ASP A 101 9.57 -37.37 -18.04
N THR A 102 10.81 -37.77 -18.29
CA THR A 102 11.64 -37.32 -19.40
C THR A 102 11.12 -37.98 -20.68
N ASN A 103 10.08 -37.41 -21.28
CA ASN A 103 9.70 -37.76 -22.64
C ASN A 103 10.67 -37.05 -23.60
N ILE A 104 11.78 -37.72 -23.88
CA ILE A 104 12.78 -37.28 -24.86
C ILE A 104 12.12 -37.30 -26.22
N ASN A 105 11.68 -36.14 -26.70
CA ASN A 105 11.30 -35.95 -28.09
C ASN A 105 12.57 -36.10 -28.93
N THR A 106 12.71 -37.20 -29.67
CA THR A 106 13.94 -37.61 -30.37
C THR A 106 14.30 -36.73 -31.58
N ASN A 107 13.73 -35.52 -31.69
CA ASN A 107 13.97 -34.55 -32.75
C ASN A 107 14.48 -33.20 -32.22
N ALA A 108 15.01 -33.14 -30.98
CA ALA A 108 15.62 -31.93 -30.45
C ALA A 108 16.93 -31.61 -31.19
N THR A 109 17.09 -30.40 -31.71
CA THR A 109 18.34 -29.98 -32.37
C THR A 109 19.50 -29.99 -31.36
N PRO A 110 20.77 -30.23 -31.75
CA PRO A 110 21.93 -30.19 -30.84
C PRO A 110 22.03 -28.89 -30.01
N ASN A 111 21.41 -27.82 -30.51
CA ASN A 111 21.30 -26.51 -29.88
C ASN A 111 20.28 -26.44 -28.74
N GLU A 112 19.21 -27.24 -28.80
CA GLU A 112 18.22 -27.35 -27.72
C GLU A 112 18.79 -28.12 -26.53
N PHE A 113 19.49 -29.23 -26.78
CA PHE A 113 20.03 -30.10 -25.73
C PHE A 113 21.09 -29.39 -24.86
N SER A 114 21.97 -28.63 -25.49
CA SER A 114 23.13 -27.99 -24.84
C SER A 114 22.76 -26.77 -23.99
N GLY A 115 21.82 -25.93 -24.44
CA GLY A 115 21.32 -24.81 -23.65
C GLY A 115 20.47 -25.29 -22.46
N HIS A 116 19.71 -26.38 -22.66
CA HIS A 116 18.91 -27.00 -21.62
C HIS A 116 19.82 -27.59 -20.52
N GLU A 117 20.93 -28.21 -20.90
CA GLU A 117 21.90 -28.76 -19.97
C GLU A 117 22.57 -27.67 -19.13
N LEU A 118 23.05 -26.58 -19.75
CA LEU A 118 23.65 -25.47 -19.01
C LEU A 118 22.64 -24.80 -18.06
N TYR A 119 21.41 -24.56 -18.53
CA TYR A 119 20.33 -24.01 -17.71
C TYR A 119 20.01 -24.93 -16.51
N GLY A 120 19.93 -26.24 -16.73
CA GLY A 120 19.69 -27.24 -15.69
C GLY A 120 20.80 -27.30 -14.64
N ARG A 121 22.07 -27.18 -15.05
CA ARG A 121 23.21 -27.11 -14.12
C ARG A 121 23.17 -25.83 -13.27
N ILE A 122 22.86 -24.67 -13.87
CA ILE A 122 22.66 -23.41 -13.13
C ILE A 122 21.51 -23.55 -12.12
N ALA A 123 20.36 -24.08 -12.55
CA ALA A 123 19.21 -24.31 -11.68
C ALA A 123 19.55 -25.20 -10.49
N SER A 124 20.27 -26.30 -10.73
CA SER A 124 20.69 -27.25 -9.70
C SER A 124 21.65 -26.62 -8.68
N TYR A 125 22.61 -25.82 -9.15
CA TYR A 125 23.50 -25.08 -8.27
C TYR A 125 22.73 -24.08 -7.40
N LEU A 126 21.86 -23.26 -7.99
CA LEU A 126 21.07 -22.27 -7.26
C LEU A 126 20.16 -22.93 -6.22
N HIS A 127 19.53 -24.04 -6.58
CA HIS A 127 18.69 -24.82 -5.66
C HIS A 127 19.51 -25.33 -4.47
N SER A 128 20.69 -25.90 -4.72
CA SER A 128 21.56 -26.45 -3.67
C SER A 128 22.06 -25.34 -2.73
N PHE A 129 22.47 -24.21 -3.29
CA PHE A 129 22.90 -23.03 -2.53
C PHE A 129 21.79 -22.52 -1.61
N VAL A 130 20.56 -22.34 -2.13
CA VAL A 130 19.43 -21.86 -1.33
C VAL A 130 19.01 -22.88 -0.27
N ALA A 131 19.06 -24.18 -0.58
CA ALA A 131 18.77 -25.24 0.39
C ALA A 131 19.75 -25.24 1.57
N ASP A 132 21.03 -24.96 1.32
CA ASP A 132 22.03 -24.85 2.40
C ASP A 132 21.83 -23.59 3.24
N LEU A 133 21.45 -22.46 2.63
CA LEU A 133 21.05 -21.26 3.39
C LEU A 133 19.84 -21.54 4.28
N HIS A 134 18.84 -22.26 3.76
CA HIS A 134 17.63 -22.59 4.53
C HIS A 134 17.95 -23.44 5.77
N LYS A 135 18.86 -24.42 5.67
CA LYS A 135 19.30 -25.23 6.83
C LYS A 135 19.82 -24.36 7.98
N ASN A 136 20.55 -23.28 7.65
CA ASN A 136 21.09 -22.35 8.64
C ASN A 136 20.02 -21.42 9.24
N ALA A 137 18.93 -21.17 8.50
CA ALA A 137 17.81 -20.35 8.98
C ALA A 137 16.89 -21.11 9.96
N ALA A 138 16.85 -22.44 9.89
CA ALA A 138 15.88 -23.26 10.63
C ALA A 138 15.94 -23.11 12.17
N SER A 139 17.10 -22.74 12.72
CA SER A 139 17.30 -22.52 14.16
C SER A 139 17.11 -21.06 14.61
N LEU A 140 16.83 -20.13 13.69
CA LEU A 140 16.72 -18.70 13.98
C LEU A 140 15.26 -18.28 14.19
N HIS A 141 15.05 -17.31 15.08
CA HIS A 141 13.73 -16.80 15.45
C HIS A 141 13.70 -15.27 15.56
N ASP A 142 12.51 -14.68 15.43
CA ASP A 142 12.25 -13.25 15.63
C ASP A 142 13.23 -12.33 14.87
N GLU A 143 13.81 -11.33 15.54
CA GLU A 143 14.73 -10.37 14.93
C GLU A 143 15.96 -11.05 14.30
N SER A 144 16.51 -12.09 14.94
CA SER A 144 17.67 -12.82 14.38
C SER A 144 17.34 -13.49 13.05
N LEU A 145 16.10 -13.98 12.88
CA LEU A 145 15.60 -14.51 11.63
C LEU A 145 15.43 -13.41 10.58
N LEU A 146 14.89 -12.24 10.96
CA LEU A 146 14.73 -11.11 10.04
C LEU A 146 16.07 -10.58 9.53
N VAL A 147 17.05 -10.40 10.43
CA VAL A 147 18.42 -9.98 10.07
C VAL A 147 19.06 -10.98 9.10
N TYR A 148 18.97 -12.28 9.42
CA TYR A 148 19.52 -13.33 8.58
C TYR A 148 18.84 -13.33 7.20
N TYR A 149 17.51 -13.33 7.17
CA TYR A 149 16.73 -13.32 5.93
C TYR A 149 17.08 -12.12 5.05
N CYS A 150 17.06 -10.89 5.59
CA CYS A 150 17.37 -9.68 4.84
C CYS A 150 18.79 -9.73 4.25
N THR A 151 19.76 -10.15 5.06
CA THR A 151 21.15 -10.25 4.62
C THR A 151 21.30 -11.27 3.50
N GLN A 152 20.74 -12.48 3.66
CA GLN A 152 20.82 -13.52 2.65
C GLN A 152 20.03 -13.16 1.38
N TRP A 153 18.86 -12.52 1.53
CA TRP A 153 18.05 -12.05 0.41
C TRP A 153 18.80 -11.02 -0.43
N GLU A 154 19.35 -9.96 0.18
CA GLU A 154 20.08 -8.93 -0.56
C GLU A 154 21.33 -9.49 -1.25
N ASN A 155 22.07 -10.36 -0.55
CA ASN A 155 23.23 -11.04 -1.13
C ASN A 155 22.83 -11.91 -2.31
N TYR A 156 21.86 -12.80 -2.13
CA TYR A 156 21.37 -13.71 -3.16
C TYR A 156 20.82 -12.95 -4.37
N ARG A 157 19.99 -11.93 -4.12
CA ARG A 157 19.39 -11.08 -5.14
C ARG A 157 20.44 -10.35 -5.97
N PHE A 158 21.42 -9.74 -5.32
CA PHE A 158 22.52 -9.06 -6.03
C PHE A 158 23.34 -10.05 -6.86
N SER A 159 23.77 -11.15 -6.25
CA SER A 159 24.56 -12.18 -6.92
C SER A 159 23.82 -12.79 -8.10
N SER A 160 22.51 -13.02 -7.97
CA SER A 160 21.63 -13.47 -9.06
C SER A 160 21.57 -12.50 -10.23
N LYS A 161 21.58 -11.18 -9.98
CA LYS A 161 21.63 -10.18 -11.07
C LYS A 161 22.95 -10.21 -11.82
N ILE A 162 24.07 -10.45 -11.13
CA ILE A 162 25.38 -10.61 -11.78
C ILE A 162 25.40 -11.86 -12.64
N VAL A 163 24.94 -13.01 -12.11
CA VAL A 163 24.87 -14.26 -12.88
C VAL A 163 23.93 -14.14 -14.08
N ASN A 164 22.81 -13.43 -13.92
CA ASN A 164 21.92 -13.10 -15.03
C ASN A 164 22.64 -12.28 -16.13
N GLY A 165 23.54 -11.38 -15.74
CA GLY A 165 24.41 -10.64 -16.66
C GLY A 165 25.44 -11.52 -17.35
N LEU A 166 26.08 -12.45 -16.63
CA LEU A 166 26.97 -13.47 -17.22
C LEU A 166 26.25 -14.32 -18.28
N CYS A 167 24.98 -14.62 -18.03
CA CYS A 167 24.13 -15.42 -18.91
C CYS A 167 23.29 -14.57 -19.88
N ALA A 168 23.64 -13.29 -20.12
CA ALA A 168 22.81 -12.39 -20.91
C ALA A 168 22.58 -12.90 -22.35
N TYR A 169 23.57 -13.55 -22.96
CA TYR A 169 23.41 -14.16 -24.28
C TYR A 169 22.44 -15.35 -24.25
N LEU A 170 22.55 -16.23 -23.24
CA LEU A 170 21.64 -17.35 -23.03
C LEU A 170 20.19 -16.86 -22.85
N ASN A 171 19.99 -15.82 -22.04
CA ASN A 171 18.69 -15.17 -21.85
C ASN A 171 18.11 -14.63 -23.16
N ARG A 172 18.91 -13.87 -23.93
CA ARG A 172 18.44 -13.16 -25.12
C ARG A 172 18.13 -14.08 -26.30
N HIS A 173 18.92 -15.14 -26.49
CA HIS A 173 18.89 -15.94 -27.71
C HIS A 173 18.31 -17.34 -27.50
N TRP A 174 18.66 -18.04 -26.43
CA TRP A 174 18.16 -19.40 -26.19
C TRP A 174 16.83 -19.40 -25.46
N ILE A 175 16.74 -18.71 -24.32
CA ILE A 175 15.50 -18.64 -23.51
C ILE A 175 14.37 -17.98 -24.29
N ARG A 176 14.64 -16.85 -24.95
CA ARG A 176 13.63 -16.18 -25.78
C ARG A 176 13.10 -17.07 -26.90
N ARG A 177 13.99 -17.78 -27.59
CA ARG A 177 13.60 -18.70 -28.67
C ARG A 177 12.71 -19.83 -28.14
N ILE A 178 13.06 -20.43 -27.01
CA ILE A 178 12.26 -21.49 -26.39
C ILE A 178 10.87 -21.00 -25.95
N ASN A 179 10.80 -19.78 -25.43
CA ASN A 179 9.52 -19.17 -25.08
C ASN A 179 8.68 -18.87 -26.33
N ASP A 180 9.32 -18.41 -27.41
CA ASP A 180 8.66 -18.20 -28.72
C ASP A 180 8.17 -19.54 -29.33
N GLU A 181 8.86 -20.65 -29.03
CA GLU A 181 8.46 -22.03 -29.40
C GLU A 181 7.32 -22.59 -28.53
N GLY A 182 6.83 -21.81 -27.55
CA GLY A 182 5.67 -22.14 -26.72
C GLY A 182 5.98 -22.88 -25.42
N ASN A 183 7.26 -22.99 -25.02
CA ASN A 183 7.62 -23.58 -23.73
C ASN A 183 7.74 -22.51 -22.63
N ASP A 184 6.63 -22.25 -21.95
CA ASP A 184 6.50 -21.26 -20.87
C ASP A 184 7.19 -21.63 -19.53
N THR A 185 7.76 -22.84 -19.42
CA THR A 185 8.38 -23.31 -18.17
C THR A 185 9.75 -22.68 -17.94
N ILE A 186 10.47 -22.33 -19.01
CA ILE A 186 11.81 -21.77 -18.96
C ILE A 186 11.71 -20.24 -18.84
N VAL A 187 12.47 -19.69 -17.90
CA VAL A 187 12.50 -18.25 -17.63
C VAL A 187 13.92 -17.75 -17.52
N GLU A 188 14.12 -16.44 -17.71
CA GLU A 188 15.41 -15.78 -17.52
C GLU A 188 16.07 -16.18 -16.19
N ILE A 189 17.41 -16.23 -16.18
CA ILE A 189 18.17 -16.74 -15.03
C ILE A 189 17.85 -15.99 -13.73
N TYR A 190 17.63 -14.67 -13.78
CA TYR A 190 17.20 -13.92 -12.59
C TYR A 190 15.83 -14.38 -12.10
N GLN A 191 14.88 -14.59 -13.01
CA GLN A 191 13.54 -15.06 -12.66
C GLN A 191 13.56 -16.49 -12.12
N LEU A 192 14.41 -17.35 -12.68
CA LEU A 192 14.67 -18.68 -12.15
C LEU A 192 15.18 -18.61 -10.70
N ALA A 193 16.16 -17.74 -10.43
CA ALA A 193 16.70 -17.54 -9.09
C ALA A 193 15.60 -17.10 -8.10
N LEU A 194 14.73 -16.17 -8.50
CA LEU A 194 13.58 -15.75 -7.68
C LEU A 194 12.58 -16.89 -7.44
N ARG A 195 12.29 -17.74 -8.44
CA ARG A 195 11.42 -18.93 -8.27
C ARG A 195 12.02 -19.95 -7.30
N ILE A 196 13.33 -20.17 -7.37
CA ILE A 196 14.05 -21.06 -6.46
C ILE A 196 14.02 -20.49 -5.04
N TRP A 197 14.33 -19.21 -4.85
CA TRP A 197 14.22 -18.56 -3.54
C TRP A 197 12.81 -18.70 -2.96
N LYS A 198 11.78 -18.45 -3.80
CA LYS A 198 10.38 -18.58 -3.40
C LYS A 198 10.06 -19.98 -2.87
N SER A 199 10.34 -21.01 -3.65
CA SER A 199 9.95 -22.39 -3.35
C SER A 199 10.82 -23.07 -2.28
N VAL A 200 12.12 -22.80 -2.26
CA VAL A 200 13.08 -23.51 -1.39
C VAL A 200 13.32 -22.78 -0.07
N PHE A 201 13.18 -21.44 -0.04
CA PHE A 201 13.47 -20.65 1.17
C PHE A 201 12.20 -20.02 1.74
N PHE A 202 11.50 -19.22 0.92
CA PHE A 202 10.40 -18.39 1.40
C PHE A 202 9.18 -19.22 1.80
N GLU A 203 8.69 -20.15 0.97
CA GLU A 203 7.45 -20.89 1.26
C GLU A 203 7.54 -21.67 2.59
N ILE A 204 8.71 -22.21 2.92
CA ILE A 204 8.95 -22.95 4.16
C ILE A 204 9.02 -22.02 5.38
N LEU A 205 9.66 -20.86 5.25
CA LEU A 205 9.85 -19.92 6.37
C LEU A 205 8.78 -18.84 6.47
N SER A 206 7.85 -18.78 5.51
CA SER A 206 6.86 -17.71 5.37
C SER A 206 6.09 -17.45 6.67
N ASP A 207 5.55 -18.49 7.31
CA ASP A 207 4.82 -18.35 8.58
C ASP A 207 5.69 -17.80 9.73
N SER A 208 6.95 -18.24 9.81
CA SER A 208 7.89 -17.79 10.85
C SER A 208 8.30 -16.33 10.61
N LEU A 209 8.56 -15.97 9.35
CA LEU A 209 8.86 -14.60 8.94
C LEU A 209 7.69 -13.67 9.21
N THR A 210 6.46 -14.08 8.85
CA THR A 210 5.25 -13.30 9.15
C THR A 210 5.11 -13.06 10.65
N LYS A 211 5.24 -14.10 11.48
CA LYS A 211 5.19 -13.93 12.95
C LYS A 211 6.26 -12.97 13.47
N ALA A 212 7.50 -13.09 12.99
CA ALA A 212 8.59 -12.20 13.39
C ALA A 212 8.35 -10.74 12.96
N LEU A 213 7.81 -10.51 11.75
CA LEU A 213 7.45 -9.17 11.26
C LEU A 213 6.34 -8.55 12.10
N LEU A 214 5.29 -9.32 12.38
CA LEU A 214 4.16 -8.88 13.20
C LEU A 214 4.60 -8.56 14.63
N LYS A 215 5.50 -9.36 15.20
CA LYS A 215 6.11 -9.09 16.51
C LYS A 215 6.92 -7.79 16.51
N ALA A 216 7.72 -7.53 15.47
CA ALA A 216 8.48 -6.28 15.36
C ALA A 216 7.57 -5.04 15.27
N VAL A 217 6.47 -5.14 14.53
CA VAL A 217 5.43 -4.09 14.47
C VAL A 217 4.77 -3.89 15.83
N GLU A 218 4.44 -4.97 16.52
CA GLU A 218 3.82 -4.90 17.84
C GLU A 218 4.75 -4.28 18.90
N CYS A 219 6.03 -4.63 18.92
CA CYS A 219 7.03 -3.99 19.77
C CYS A 219 7.12 -2.48 19.49
N LEU A 220 7.07 -2.06 18.22
CA LEU A 220 7.02 -0.63 17.86
C LEU A 220 5.79 0.07 18.44
N ARG A 221 4.61 -0.56 18.43
CA ARG A 221 3.37 0.00 19.02
C ARG A 221 3.44 0.20 20.53
N HIS A 222 4.22 -0.65 21.20
CA HIS A 222 4.54 -0.52 22.62
C HIS A 222 5.61 0.56 22.92
N GLY A 223 6.19 1.17 21.87
CA GLY A 223 7.22 2.20 21.99
C GLY A 223 8.64 1.65 22.14
N GLU A 224 8.86 0.37 21.82
CA GLU A 224 10.18 -0.24 21.84
C GLU A 224 11.01 0.15 20.60
N MET A 225 12.34 0.16 20.76
CA MET A 225 13.27 0.46 19.67
C MET A 225 13.39 -0.77 18.75
N CYS A 226 12.64 -0.79 17.66
CA CYS A 226 12.67 -1.86 16.67
C CYS A 226 13.38 -1.43 15.38
N ASN A 227 14.19 -2.30 14.80
CA ASN A 227 14.80 -2.06 13.51
C ASN A 227 13.79 -2.26 12.37
N MET A 228 13.04 -1.21 12.07
CA MET A 228 12.00 -1.22 11.03
C MET A 228 12.54 -1.30 9.60
N ASP A 229 13.83 -1.06 9.39
CA ASP A 229 14.46 -1.28 8.08
C ASP A 229 14.47 -2.77 7.73
N LEU A 230 14.54 -3.65 8.72
CA LEU A 230 14.38 -5.09 8.51
C LEU A 230 12.97 -5.43 8.04
N VAL A 231 11.94 -4.83 8.66
CA VAL A 231 10.54 -5.02 8.25
C VAL A 231 10.35 -4.60 6.80
N SER A 232 10.84 -3.41 6.44
CA SER A 232 10.80 -2.91 5.06
C SER A 232 11.55 -3.84 4.09
N GLY A 233 12.74 -4.32 4.46
CA GLY A 233 13.55 -5.24 3.66
C GLY A 233 12.81 -6.55 3.34
N VAL A 234 12.23 -7.21 4.35
CA VAL A 234 11.46 -8.44 4.14
C VAL A 234 10.19 -8.18 3.35
N VAL A 235 9.44 -7.12 3.67
CA VAL A 235 8.20 -6.74 2.96
C VAL A 235 8.48 -6.47 1.48
N ASN A 236 9.56 -5.75 1.16
CA ASN A 236 9.97 -5.50 -0.23
C ASN A 236 10.34 -6.80 -0.95
N SER A 237 10.93 -7.78 -0.25
CA SER A 237 11.16 -9.11 -0.82
C SER A 237 9.85 -9.80 -1.22
N PHE A 238 8.78 -9.69 -0.42
CA PHE A 238 7.48 -10.32 -0.73
C PHE A 238 6.85 -9.70 -1.99
N VAL A 239 7.02 -8.40 -2.18
CA VAL A 239 6.57 -7.67 -3.38
C VAL A 239 7.35 -8.13 -4.62
N GLU A 240 8.68 -8.24 -4.52
CA GLU A 240 9.51 -8.69 -5.64
C GLU A 240 9.24 -10.17 -5.99
N LEU A 241 9.09 -11.03 -4.99
CA LEU A 241 8.73 -12.45 -5.18
C LEU A 241 7.32 -12.63 -5.78
N SER A 242 6.38 -11.72 -5.49
CA SER A 242 5.04 -11.72 -6.10
C SER A 242 5.10 -11.45 -7.61
N SER A 243 6.06 -10.62 -8.05
CA SER A 243 6.25 -10.28 -9.46
C SER A 243 6.90 -11.41 -10.28
N CYS A 244 7.44 -12.44 -9.60
CA CYS A 244 8.10 -13.58 -10.24
C CYS A 244 7.15 -14.51 -11.06
N GLY A 245 5.83 -14.32 -10.91
CA GLY A 245 4.81 -15.07 -11.64
C GLY A 245 4.40 -14.50 -13.00
N LYS A 246 4.82 -13.28 -13.36
CA LYS A 246 4.39 -12.63 -14.61
C LYS A 246 5.19 -13.13 -15.81
N GLN A 247 4.52 -13.78 -16.75
CA GLN A 247 5.01 -13.96 -18.12
C GLN A 247 4.74 -12.69 -18.91
N SER A 248 5.68 -12.31 -19.78
CA SER A 248 5.70 -11.07 -20.56
C SER A 248 4.63 -10.96 -21.65
N ASN A 249 3.66 -11.89 -21.77
CA ASN A 249 2.67 -11.90 -22.86
C ASN A 249 1.26 -12.38 -22.44
N ARG A 250 0.59 -11.71 -21.49
CA ARG A 250 -0.89 -11.73 -21.44
C ARG A 250 -1.46 -10.32 -21.26
N SER A 251 -2.35 -10.00 -22.18
CA SER A 251 -2.98 -8.72 -22.46
C SER A 251 -3.89 -8.20 -21.33
N LEU A 252 -3.93 -6.87 -21.23
CA LEU A 252 -5.02 -5.95 -20.91
C LEU A 252 -6.12 -6.32 -19.88
N GLU A 253 -6.35 -5.33 -19.01
CA GLU A 253 -7.53 -5.03 -18.18
C GLU A 253 -7.51 -5.51 -16.70
N ASP A 254 -7.49 -4.50 -15.82
CA ASP A 254 -7.78 -4.37 -14.37
C ASP A 254 -7.26 -5.41 -13.33
N ASP A 255 -7.13 -6.70 -13.66
CA ASP A 255 -6.79 -7.77 -12.68
C ASP A 255 -5.27 -7.97 -12.46
N THR A 256 -4.43 -7.25 -13.21
CA THR A 256 -2.96 -7.47 -13.25
C THR A 256 -2.21 -6.91 -12.05
N VAL A 257 -2.80 -5.96 -11.31
CA VAL A 257 -2.19 -5.33 -10.13
C VAL A 257 -2.30 -6.25 -8.91
N ASP A 258 -3.41 -6.97 -8.78
CA ASP A 258 -3.70 -7.83 -7.64
C ASP A 258 -2.78 -9.05 -7.56
N GLN A 259 -2.47 -9.66 -8.72
CA GLN A 259 -1.49 -10.75 -8.80
C GLN A 259 -0.05 -10.31 -8.49
N SER A 260 0.35 -9.07 -8.81
CA SER A 260 1.72 -8.56 -8.50
C SER A 260 2.00 -8.38 -7.01
N LEU A 261 1.00 -8.46 -6.15
CA LEU A 261 1.16 -8.27 -4.72
C LEU A 261 0.63 -9.45 -3.90
N MET A 262 0.26 -10.56 -4.55
CA MET A 262 -0.41 -11.69 -3.90
C MET A 262 0.35 -12.24 -2.68
N ILE A 263 1.69 -12.37 -2.75
CA ILE A 263 2.47 -12.85 -1.61
C ILE A 263 2.47 -11.81 -0.49
N TYR A 264 2.65 -10.54 -0.84
CA TYR A 264 2.59 -9.44 0.12
C TYR A 264 1.22 -9.40 0.84
N LYS A 265 0.12 -9.47 0.09
CA LYS A 265 -1.23 -9.43 0.63
C LYS A 265 -1.49 -10.60 1.58
N LYS A 266 -1.26 -11.82 1.10
CA LYS A 266 -1.55 -13.06 1.81
C LYS A 266 -0.67 -13.26 3.05
N TYR A 267 0.64 -13.07 2.93
CA TYR A 267 1.59 -13.41 4.00
C TYR A 267 1.91 -12.24 4.91
N PHE A 268 1.58 -11.00 4.54
CA PHE A 268 1.83 -9.84 5.39
C PHE A 268 0.59 -8.98 5.63
N GLU A 269 -0.03 -8.42 4.59
CA GLU A 269 -1.12 -7.42 4.76
C GLU A 269 -2.31 -7.97 5.55
N GLU A 270 -2.83 -9.14 5.16
CA GLU A 270 -3.96 -9.78 5.83
C GLU A 270 -3.66 -10.11 7.31
N PRO A 271 -2.56 -10.83 7.65
CA PRO A 271 -2.15 -11.04 9.04
C PRO A 271 -1.90 -9.74 9.82
N PHE A 272 -1.28 -8.73 9.18
CA PHE A 272 -1.00 -7.44 9.78
C PHE A 272 -2.29 -6.71 10.15
N LEU A 273 -3.27 -6.62 9.24
CA LEU A 273 -4.57 -6.01 9.51
C LEU A 273 -5.34 -6.76 10.60
N MET A 274 -5.25 -8.09 10.61
CA MET A 274 -5.89 -8.92 11.65
C MET A 274 -5.30 -8.68 13.04
N GLN A 275 -3.98 -8.68 13.17
CA GLN A 275 -3.30 -8.39 14.44
C GLN A 275 -3.54 -6.93 14.87
N THR A 276 -3.53 -5.99 13.93
CA THR A 276 -3.85 -4.58 14.17
C THR A 276 -5.26 -4.41 14.73
N ARG A 277 -6.23 -5.15 14.17
CA ARG A 277 -7.60 -5.17 14.68
C ARG A 277 -7.66 -5.66 16.12
N ALA A 278 -7.05 -6.80 16.40
CA ALA A 278 -7.05 -7.39 17.74
C ALA A 278 -6.39 -6.44 18.76
N PHE A 279 -5.22 -5.89 18.43
CA PHE A 279 -4.47 -4.97 19.28
C PHE A 279 -5.29 -3.72 19.65
N TYR A 280 -5.80 -3.00 18.65
CA TYR A 280 -6.51 -1.73 18.90
C TYR A 280 -7.93 -1.91 19.44
N THR A 281 -8.57 -3.07 19.21
CA THR A 281 -9.83 -3.39 19.89
C THR A 281 -9.60 -3.46 21.41
N ILE A 282 -8.59 -4.20 21.85
CA ILE A 282 -8.27 -4.35 23.27
C ILE A 282 -7.77 -3.02 23.88
N GLU A 283 -6.87 -2.32 23.19
CA GLU A 283 -6.36 -1.02 23.66
C GLU A 283 -7.50 -0.02 23.80
N SER A 284 -8.38 0.11 22.80
CA SER A 284 -9.49 1.08 22.83
C SER A 284 -10.48 0.80 23.96
N GLU A 285 -10.87 -0.46 24.18
CA GLU A 285 -11.79 -0.85 25.25
C GLU A 285 -11.19 -0.62 26.64
N THR A 286 -9.88 -0.86 26.79
CA THR A 286 -9.17 -0.63 28.05
C THR A 286 -9.02 0.86 28.31
N PHE A 287 -8.59 1.62 27.30
CA PHE A 287 -8.35 3.06 27.42
C PHE A 287 -9.62 3.83 27.78
N ILE A 288 -10.77 3.51 27.17
CA ILE A 288 -12.06 4.16 27.48
C ILE A 288 -12.51 3.90 28.93
N ARG A 289 -12.23 2.71 29.48
CA ARG A 289 -12.61 2.38 30.86
C ARG A 289 -11.82 3.17 31.90
N GLU A 290 -10.60 3.56 31.56
CA GLU A 290 -9.65 4.18 32.48
C GLU A 290 -9.54 5.70 32.33
N ASN A 291 -9.97 6.26 31.20
CA ASN A 291 -9.72 7.65 30.84
C ASN A 291 -10.99 8.38 30.39
N THR A 292 -10.90 9.71 30.31
CA THR A 292 -11.99 10.52 29.77
C THR A 292 -12.14 10.35 28.26
N PHE A 293 -13.34 10.61 27.73
CA PHE A 293 -13.56 10.50 26.29
C PHE A 293 -12.76 11.54 25.48
N SER A 294 -12.49 12.73 26.05
CA SER A 294 -11.58 13.70 25.43
C SER A 294 -10.16 13.14 25.27
N GLU A 295 -9.63 12.44 26.29
CA GLU A 295 -8.33 11.77 26.21
C GLU A 295 -8.36 10.61 25.21
N TYR A 296 -9.46 9.87 25.14
CA TYR A 296 -9.65 8.82 24.14
C TYR A 296 -9.54 9.39 22.72
N MET A 297 -10.24 10.48 22.40
CA MET A 297 -10.16 11.07 21.07
C MET A 297 -8.73 11.54 20.73
N LYS A 298 -8.00 12.12 21.70
CA LYS A 298 -6.60 12.50 21.51
C LYS A 298 -5.72 11.27 21.25
N ARG A 299 -5.92 10.19 22.01
CA ARG A 299 -5.22 8.92 21.83
C ARG A 299 -5.48 8.34 20.45
N VAL A 300 -6.73 8.32 20.00
CA VAL A 300 -7.12 7.86 18.65
C VAL A 300 -6.41 8.66 17.57
N GLU A 301 -6.41 10.00 17.66
CA GLU A 301 -5.72 10.86 16.71
C GLU A 301 -4.22 10.54 16.63
N THR A 302 -3.55 10.41 17.78
CA THR A 302 -2.14 10.03 17.84
C THR A 302 -1.89 8.65 17.23
N ARG A 303 -2.67 7.63 17.61
CA ARG A 303 -2.50 6.25 17.08
C ARG A 303 -2.72 6.19 15.56
N MET A 304 -3.73 6.89 15.04
CA MET A 304 -3.97 6.96 13.60
C MET A 304 -2.80 7.63 12.85
N GLN A 305 -2.17 8.66 13.43
CA GLN A 305 -0.99 9.31 12.86
C GLN A 305 0.24 8.39 12.90
N GLU A 306 0.47 7.70 14.02
CA GLU A 306 1.55 6.71 14.18
C GLU A 306 1.45 5.61 13.14
N GLU A 307 0.27 5.00 12.97
CA GLU A 307 0.02 3.93 11.99
C GLU A 307 0.12 4.42 10.55
N ASN A 308 -0.35 5.63 10.26
CA ASN A 308 -0.20 6.21 8.92
C ASN A 308 1.28 6.43 8.58
N LYS A 309 2.08 6.94 9.52
CA LYS A 309 3.53 7.09 9.35
C LYS A 309 4.21 5.74 9.18
N LEU A 310 3.87 4.74 10.00
CA LEU A 310 4.39 3.38 9.90
C LEU A 310 4.14 2.81 8.50
N CYS A 311 2.89 2.88 8.02
CA CYS A 311 2.52 2.36 6.73
C CYS A 311 3.20 3.11 5.57
N THR A 312 3.31 4.43 5.67
CA THR A 312 3.89 5.26 4.60
C THR A 312 5.40 5.09 4.48
N VAL A 313 6.10 4.88 5.60
CA VAL A 313 7.57 4.80 5.62
C VAL A 313 8.05 3.37 5.36
N TYR A 314 7.39 2.35 5.91
CA TYR A 314 7.94 0.99 5.95
C TYR A 314 7.16 -0.05 5.14
N LEU A 315 5.91 0.23 4.76
CA LEU A 315 5.04 -0.75 4.10
C LEU A 315 4.73 -0.37 2.65
N ASN A 316 4.08 -1.29 1.92
CA ASN A 316 3.59 -1.00 0.59
C ASN A 316 2.38 -0.06 0.66
N LYS A 317 2.32 0.94 -0.22
CA LYS A 317 1.23 1.92 -0.32
C LYS A 317 -0.17 1.32 -0.45
N VAL A 318 -0.30 0.10 -0.96
CA VAL A 318 -1.59 -0.58 -1.12
C VAL A 318 -2.30 -0.78 0.23
N THR A 319 -1.53 -0.94 1.31
CA THR A 319 -2.04 -1.17 2.67
C THR A 319 -2.62 0.07 3.33
N LEU A 320 -2.31 1.28 2.82
CA LEU A 320 -2.69 2.53 3.46
C LEU A 320 -4.21 2.69 3.58
N LYS A 321 -4.95 2.39 2.50
CA LYS A 321 -6.40 2.54 2.49
C LYS A 321 -7.11 1.47 3.34
N PRO A 322 -6.80 0.17 3.22
CA PRO A 322 -7.33 -0.86 4.11
C PRO A 322 -7.06 -0.58 5.59
N LEU A 323 -5.82 -0.17 5.94
CA LEU A 323 -5.47 0.19 7.31
C LEU A 323 -6.25 1.40 7.81
N SER A 324 -6.35 2.48 7.01
CA SER A 324 -7.12 3.65 7.39
C SER A 324 -8.59 3.31 7.67
N ASN A 325 -9.22 2.51 6.81
CA ASN A 325 -10.60 2.09 7.00
C ASN A 325 -10.75 1.22 8.25
N LEU A 326 -9.80 0.31 8.48
CA LEU A 326 -9.78 -0.53 9.67
C LEU A 326 -9.71 0.29 10.97
N LEU A 327 -8.84 1.30 11.03
CA LEU A 327 -8.69 2.14 12.21
C LEU A 327 -9.92 3.02 12.44
N VAL A 328 -10.54 3.53 11.37
CA VAL A 328 -11.81 4.29 11.46
C VAL A 328 -12.94 3.40 12.01
N ASP A 329 -13.05 2.17 11.53
CA ASP A 329 -14.03 1.19 12.01
C ASP A 329 -13.87 0.93 13.52
N ILE A 330 -12.66 0.56 13.95
CA ILE A 330 -12.37 0.21 15.37
C ILE A 330 -12.54 1.41 16.31
N PHE A 331 -11.98 2.57 15.95
CA PHE A 331 -11.90 3.69 16.87
C PHE A 331 -13.13 4.60 16.85
N VAL A 332 -13.85 4.68 15.73
CA VAL A 332 -14.90 5.68 15.51
C VAL A 332 -16.24 5.01 15.22
N GLU A 333 -16.33 4.19 14.16
CA GLU A 333 -17.61 3.66 13.66
C GLU A 333 -18.35 2.82 14.70
N GLN A 334 -17.63 1.90 15.36
CA GLN A 334 -18.20 1.02 16.39
C GLN A 334 -18.67 1.74 17.66
N ARG A 335 -18.36 3.04 17.81
CA ARG A 335 -18.58 3.80 19.04
C ARG A 335 -19.29 5.14 18.79
N LEU A 336 -19.93 5.31 17.62
CA LEU A 336 -20.58 6.56 17.23
C LEU A 336 -21.65 7.02 18.24
N ASP A 337 -22.31 6.09 18.93
CA ASP A 337 -23.25 6.37 20.01
C ASP A 337 -22.60 7.10 21.19
N VAL A 338 -21.39 6.70 21.59
CA VAL A 338 -20.60 7.35 22.64
C VAL A 338 -20.13 8.73 22.18
N PHE A 339 -19.69 8.86 20.93
CA PHE A 339 -19.36 10.16 20.33
C PHE A 339 -20.55 11.13 20.41
N GLN A 340 -21.76 10.67 20.05
CA GLN A 340 -22.97 11.49 20.10
C GLN A 340 -23.36 11.90 21.53
N ALA A 341 -23.23 11.00 22.50
CA ALA A 341 -23.50 11.28 23.89
C ALA A 341 -22.53 12.32 24.46
N GLU A 342 -21.25 12.19 24.13
CA GLU A 342 -20.21 13.11 24.60
C GLU A 342 -20.27 14.47 23.88
N PHE A 343 -20.62 14.51 22.60
CA PHE A 343 -20.79 15.75 21.83
C PHE A 343 -21.71 16.74 22.55
N LYS A 344 -22.84 16.26 23.07
CA LYS A 344 -23.80 17.08 23.83
C LYS A 344 -23.20 17.66 25.11
N LYS A 345 -22.27 16.95 25.75
CA LYS A 345 -21.55 17.45 26.93
C LYS A 345 -20.51 18.49 26.52
N LEU A 346 -19.73 18.21 25.47
CA LEU A 346 -18.71 19.12 24.95
C LEU A 346 -19.29 20.46 24.49
N LEU A 347 -20.47 20.45 23.88
CA LEU A 347 -21.21 21.67 23.53
C LEU A 347 -21.56 22.51 24.76
N LYS A 348 -21.98 21.88 25.86
CA LYS A 348 -22.31 22.58 27.12
C LYS A 348 -21.07 23.12 27.84
N THR A 349 -19.94 22.42 27.75
CA THR A 349 -18.68 22.84 28.38
C THR A 349 -17.81 23.72 27.47
N GLU A 350 -18.30 24.04 26.26
CA GLU A 350 -17.65 24.95 25.31
C GLU A 350 -16.20 24.56 24.95
N LYS A 351 -15.91 23.25 24.86
CA LYS A 351 -14.58 22.73 24.52
C LYS A 351 -14.38 22.64 23.00
N THR A 352 -14.11 23.78 22.36
CA THR A 352 -13.98 23.92 20.89
C THR A 352 -12.93 22.98 20.28
N GLU A 353 -11.76 22.81 20.89
CA GLU A 353 -10.71 21.91 20.38
C GLU A 353 -11.13 20.44 20.37
N ASP A 354 -11.87 20.00 21.39
CA ASP A 354 -12.39 18.64 21.45
C ASP A 354 -13.54 18.42 20.46
N LEU A 355 -14.37 19.45 20.23
CA LEU A 355 -15.42 19.44 19.19
C LEU A 355 -14.82 19.35 17.78
N LYS A 356 -13.72 20.07 17.52
CA LYS A 356 -12.97 20.00 16.26
C LYS A 356 -12.41 18.61 16.01
N ARG A 357 -11.78 18.01 17.02
CA ARG A 357 -11.26 16.63 16.93
C ARG A 357 -12.39 15.63 16.69
N MET A 358 -13.50 15.78 17.40
CA MET A 358 -14.68 14.94 17.21
C MET A 358 -15.22 15.02 15.78
N TYR A 359 -15.31 16.24 15.22
CA TYR A 359 -15.70 16.46 13.83
C TYR A 359 -14.74 15.78 12.85
N ASP A 360 -13.43 15.99 13.01
CA ASP A 360 -12.42 15.43 12.12
C ASP A 360 -12.38 13.89 12.14
N LEU A 361 -12.73 13.27 13.28
CA LEU A 361 -12.86 11.81 13.40
C LEU A 361 -14.16 11.32 12.73
N CYS A 362 -15.29 11.96 13.00
CA CYS A 362 -16.59 11.53 12.47
C CYS A 362 -16.76 11.82 10.98
N LEU A 363 -16.01 12.76 10.42
CA LEU A 363 -15.95 13.04 8.98
C LEU A 363 -15.44 11.84 8.17
N ARG A 364 -14.68 10.93 8.80
CA ARG A 364 -14.09 9.75 8.15
C ARG A 364 -15.08 8.58 8.03
N VAL A 365 -16.21 8.65 8.72
CA VAL A 365 -17.23 7.60 8.74
C VAL A 365 -18.40 8.02 7.88
N ASP A 366 -18.88 7.10 7.04
CA ASP A 366 -20.07 7.33 6.23
C ASP A 366 -21.28 7.61 7.14
N ASN A 367 -21.95 8.74 6.90
CA ASN A 367 -23.07 9.23 7.72
C ASN A 367 -22.74 9.54 9.21
N GLY A 368 -21.46 9.53 9.62
CA GLY A 368 -21.05 9.78 11.00
C GLY A 368 -21.46 11.16 11.55
N LEU A 369 -21.61 12.15 10.67
CA LEU A 369 -21.96 13.53 11.05
C LEU A 369 -23.46 13.79 11.18
N VAL A 370 -24.34 12.87 10.77
CA VAL A 370 -25.80 13.13 10.67
C VAL A 370 -26.38 13.47 12.05
N GLU A 371 -26.13 12.64 13.06
CA GLU A 371 -26.69 12.86 14.41
C GLU A 371 -25.96 13.98 15.17
N ILE A 372 -24.70 14.24 14.83
CA ILE A 372 -23.92 15.37 15.38
C ILE A 372 -24.51 16.70 14.91
N LYS A 373 -24.79 16.84 13.61
CA LYS A 373 -25.47 18.02 13.03
C LYS A 373 -26.83 18.26 13.69
N LYS A 374 -27.62 17.20 13.87
CA LYS A 374 -28.92 17.25 14.55
C LYS A 374 -28.79 17.67 16.02
N SER A 375 -27.81 17.13 16.73
CA SER A 375 -27.54 17.48 18.13
C SER A 375 -27.10 18.94 18.28
N LEU A 376 -26.28 19.46 17.36
CA LEU A 376 -25.92 20.89 17.34
C LEU A 376 -27.16 21.76 17.13
N GLY A 377 -27.98 21.47 16.12
CA GLY A 377 -29.19 22.24 15.85
C GLY A 377 -30.16 22.27 17.04
N ALA A 378 -30.32 21.14 17.74
CA ALA A 378 -31.11 21.07 18.96
C ALA A 378 -30.52 21.89 20.12
N HIS A 379 -29.18 21.90 20.25
CA HIS A 379 -28.49 22.69 21.27
C HIS A 379 -28.63 24.20 21.01
N ILE A 380 -28.42 24.64 19.77
CA ILE A 380 -28.59 26.04 19.35
C ILE A 380 -30.02 26.50 19.62
N LEU A 381 -31.02 25.69 19.23
CA LEU A 381 -32.42 25.98 19.48
C LEU A 381 -32.72 26.17 20.97
N SER A 382 -32.22 25.26 21.81
CA SER A 382 -32.41 25.33 23.26
C SER A 382 -31.72 26.55 23.87
N HIS A 383 -30.50 26.85 23.42
CA HIS A 383 -29.72 27.98 23.92
C HIS A 383 -30.34 29.32 23.51
N GLY A 384 -30.73 29.47 22.24
CA GLY A 384 -31.41 30.67 21.74
C GLY A 384 -32.75 30.92 22.44
N LYS A 385 -33.55 29.86 22.68
CA LYS A 385 -34.77 29.97 23.49
C LYS A 385 -34.44 30.45 24.91
N SER A 386 -33.48 29.81 25.58
CA SER A 386 -33.10 30.20 26.95
C SER A 386 -32.57 31.64 27.03
N ALA A 387 -31.80 32.10 26.05
CA ALA A 387 -31.30 33.48 26.00
C ALA A 387 -32.45 34.49 25.93
N LEU A 388 -33.44 34.23 25.07
CA LEU A 388 -34.65 35.05 24.95
C LEU A 388 -35.58 34.96 26.18
N GLU A 389 -35.51 33.87 26.93
CA GLU A 389 -36.24 33.74 28.20
C GLU A 389 -35.59 34.54 29.33
N ASN A 390 -34.26 34.57 29.37
CA ASN A 390 -33.49 35.25 30.40
C ASN A 390 -33.61 36.78 30.33
N ILE A 391 -33.74 37.35 29.13
CA ILE A 391 -34.01 38.79 28.95
C ILE A 391 -35.43 39.19 29.39
N GLY A 392 -36.33 38.23 29.59
CA GLY A 392 -37.65 38.44 30.17
C GLY A 392 -38.59 39.31 29.32
N GLU A 393 -39.61 39.89 29.96
CA GLU A 393 -40.63 40.69 29.28
C GLU A 393 -40.11 42.04 28.77
N PHE A 394 -38.95 42.50 29.24
CA PHE A 394 -38.30 43.74 28.78
C PHE A 394 -38.04 43.72 27.27
N ALA A 395 -37.76 42.55 26.70
CA ALA A 395 -37.52 42.36 25.28
C ALA A 395 -38.78 42.50 24.39
N ILE A 396 -39.99 42.54 24.96
CA ILE A 396 -41.23 42.81 24.22
C ILE A 396 -41.28 44.28 23.78
N THR A 397 -40.71 45.17 24.61
CA THR A 397 -40.76 46.62 24.45
C THR A 397 -39.42 47.25 24.09
N ASP A 398 -38.30 46.55 24.28
CA ASP A 398 -36.95 47.01 23.93
C ASP A 398 -36.37 46.24 22.71
N PRO A 399 -36.47 46.82 21.50
CA PRO A 399 -35.87 46.26 20.29
C PRO A 399 -34.37 46.03 20.40
N LYS A 400 -33.63 46.89 21.12
CA LYS A 400 -32.17 46.79 21.20
C LYS A 400 -31.76 45.54 21.98
N THR A 401 -32.34 45.31 23.16
CA THR A 401 -32.07 44.11 23.96
C THR A 401 -32.44 42.82 23.20
N TYR A 402 -33.57 42.83 22.48
CA TYR A 402 -33.99 41.66 21.71
C TYR A 402 -33.02 41.33 20.57
N VAL A 403 -32.66 42.31 19.74
CA VAL A 403 -31.79 42.08 18.58
C VAL A 403 -30.37 41.75 19.02
N THR A 404 -29.82 42.45 20.03
CA THR A 404 -28.49 42.12 20.57
C THR A 404 -28.42 40.68 21.08
N ALA A 405 -29.43 40.20 21.83
CA ALA A 405 -29.43 38.82 22.33
C ALA A 405 -29.46 37.78 21.20
N ILE A 406 -30.16 38.04 20.09
CA ILE A 406 -30.18 37.14 18.93
C ILE A 406 -28.82 37.13 18.23
N LEU A 407 -28.24 38.32 18.00
CA LEU A 407 -26.94 38.45 17.35
C LEU A 407 -25.84 37.78 18.16
N GLU A 408 -25.83 37.93 19.49
CA GLU A 408 -24.86 37.26 20.37
C GLU A 408 -24.93 35.73 20.24
N VAL A 409 -26.14 35.16 20.23
CA VAL A 409 -26.33 33.71 20.04
C VAL A 409 -25.86 33.28 18.65
N TYR A 410 -26.21 34.04 17.60
CA TYR A 410 -25.80 33.72 16.23
C TYR A 410 -24.28 33.79 16.08
N GLU A 411 -23.64 34.88 16.48
CA GLU A 411 -22.18 35.06 16.38
C GLU A 411 -21.43 33.97 17.13
N LYS A 412 -21.86 33.62 18.34
CA LYS A 412 -21.26 32.54 19.14
C LYS A 412 -21.24 31.21 18.38
N PHE A 413 -22.39 30.79 17.84
CA PHE A 413 -22.47 29.51 17.14
C PHE A 413 -21.93 29.55 15.72
N HIS A 414 -21.95 30.72 15.07
CA HIS A 414 -21.27 30.94 13.80
C HIS A 414 -19.76 30.75 13.96
N ASN A 415 -19.15 31.39 14.95
CA ASN A 415 -17.74 31.22 15.27
C ASN A 415 -17.42 29.76 15.60
N LEU A 416 -18.26 29.09 16.39
CA LEU A 416 -18.10 27.66 16.66
C LEU A 416 -18.12 26.80 15.38
N VAL A 417 -19.05 27.06 14.46
CA VAL A 417 -19.16 26.32 13.19
C VAL A 417 -17.97 26.59 12.27
N THR A 418 -17.52 27.83 12.21
CA THR A 418 -16.35 28.23 11.43
C THR A 418 -15.07 27.60 11.98
N ASP A 419 -14.86 27.66 13.30
CA ASP A 419 -13.62 27.25 13.95
C ASP A 419 -13.53 25.73 14.16
N ALA A 420 -14.58 25.10 14.69
CA ALA A 420 -14.56 23.67 15.03
C ALA A 420 -14.99 22.78 13.86
N PHE A 421 -15.90 23.26 13.01
CA PHE A 421 -16.49 22.44 11.93
C PHE A 421 -16.07 22.89 10.53
N ARG A 422 -15.03 23.76 10.43
CA ARG A 422 -14.42 24.24 9.19
C ARG A 422 -15.41 24.88 8.21
N GLY A 423 -16.52 25.44 8.72
CA GLY A 423 -17.58 26.00 7.90
C GLY A 423 -18.34 24.96 7.06
N ASP A 424 -18.41 23.70 7.49
CA ASP A 424 -19.15 22.66 6.78
C ASP A 424 -20.60 23.08 6.48
N TYR A 425 -20.99 22.99 5.21
CA TYR A 425 -22.29 23.44 4.73
C TYR A 425 -23.46 22.82 5.50
N GLY A 426 -23.35 21.56 5.93
CA GLY A 426 -24.40 20.90 6.71
C GLY A 426 -24.52 21.44 8.13
N PHE A 427 -23.40 21.84 8.76
CA PHE A 427 -23.41 22.51 10.06
C PHE A 427 -23.93 23.95 9.97
N VAL A 428 -23.55 24.70 8.92
CA VAL A 428 -24.12 26.03 8.63
C VAL A 428 -25.63 25.94 8.42
N THR A 429 -26.09 24.99 7.61
CA THR A 429 -27.53 24.76 7.39
C THR A 429 -28.26 24.41 8.69
N ALA A 430 -27.62 23.65 9.59
CA ALA A 430 -28.20 23.31 10.89
C ALA A 430 -28.31 24.53 11.81
N LEU A 431 -27.29 25.41 11.79
CA LEU A 431 -27.31 26.71 12.47
C LEU A 431 -28.46 27.59 11.94
N ASP A 432 -28.55 27.79 10.63
CA ASP A 432 -29.58 28.65 10.02
C ASP A 432 -31.00 28.17 10.35
N LYS A 433 -31.24 26.85 10.24
CA LYS A 433 -32.53 26.24 10.58
C LYS A 433 -32.87 26.42 12.06
N ALA A 434 -31.88 26.25 12.95
CA ALA A 434 -32.10 26.44 14.39
C ALA A 434 -32.38 27.90 14.74
N CYS A 435 -31.62 28.84 14.15
CA CYS A 435 -31.81 30.28 14.29
C CYS A 435 -33.19 30.73 13.82
N SER A 436 -33.55 30.39 12.58
CA SER A 436 -34.88 30.67 12.03
C SER A 436 -35.99 30.15 12.95
N LYS A 437 -35.80 28.96 13.53
CA LYS A 437 -36.81 28.35 14.41
C LYS A 437 -36.92 29.06 15.77
N PHE A 438 -35.83 29.42 16.45
CA PHE A 438 -35.97 30.10 17.75
C PHE A 438 -36.33 31.59 17.62
N ILE A 439 -35.97 32.24 16.51
CA ILE A 439 -36.37 33.63 16.24
C ILE A 439 -37.88 33.70 15.99
N ASN A 440 -38.45 32.72 15.27
CA ASN A 440 -39.88 32.68 14.97
C ASN A 440 -40.74 31.98 16.03
N ASP A 441 -40.17 31.10 16.86
CA ASP A 441 -40.87 30.37 17.94
C ASP A 441 -40.12 30.55 19.28
N ASN A 442 -40.52 31.57 20.04
CA ASN A 442 -39.97 31.89 21.36
C ASN A 442 -41.06 32.35 22.34
N LYS A 443 -40.72 32.50 23.63
CA LYS A 443 -41.68 32.97 24.65
C LYS A 443 -42.24 34.37 24.35
N ILE A 444 -41.47 35.24 23.67
CA ILE A 444 -41.85 36.62 23.34
C ILE A 444 -42.96 36.65 22.28
N THR A 445 -42.77 35.93 21.16
CA THR A 445 -43.77 35.76 20.09
C THR A 445 -45.03 35.06 20.59
N LYS A 446 -44.87 34.04 21.45
CA LYS A 446 -46.01 33.34 22.08
C LYS A 446 -46.79 34.22 23.04
N LYS A 447 -46.13 34.99 23.90
CA LYS A 447 -46.80 35.92 24.82
C LYS A 447 -47.46 37.10 24.10
N ALA A 448 -46.84 37.61 23.05
CA ALA A 448 -47.44 38.65 22.20
C ALA A 448 -48.60 38.14 21.33
N ASN A 449 -48.85 36.82 21.33
CA ASN A 449 -49.83 36.12 20.49
C ASN A 449 -49.70 36.47 19.00
N CYS A 450 -48.47 36.77 18.56
CA CYS A 450 -48.19 37.38 17.28
C CYS A 450 -46.86 36.86 16.72
N SER A 451 -46.92 36.09 15.64
CA SER A 451 -45.74 35.55 14.95
C SER A 451 -44.90 36.63 14.26
N SER A 452 -45.47 37.80 13.98
CA SER A 452 -44.76 38.94 13.37
C SER A 452 -44.06 39.85 14.40
N LYS A 453 -44.06 39.49 15.70
CA LYS A 453 -43.42 40.30 16.73
C LYS A 453 -41.90 40.43 16.53
N SER A 454 -41.24 39.36 16.11
CA SER A 454 -39.80 39.37 15.84
C SER A 454 -39.42 40.27 14.66
N PRO A 455 -40.08 40.18 13.49
CA PRO A 455 -39.94 41.18 12.42
C PRO A 455 -40.23 42.62 12.85
N GLU A 456 -41.24 42.86 13.69
CA GLU A 456 -41.56 44.21 14.20
C GLU A 456 -40.41 44.78 15.04
N LEU A 457 -39.84 43.97 15.94
CA LEU A 457 -38.72 44.40 16.79
C LEU A 457 -37.45 44.65 15.97
N LEU A 458 -37.16 43.80 14.97
CA LEU A 458 -36.06 44.03 14.03
C LEU A 458 -36.24 45.35 13.26
N ALA A 459 -37.43 45.61 12.70
CA ALA A 459 -37.71 46.85 11.98
C ALA A 459 -37.58 48.10 12.88
N ARG A 460 -38.07 48.03 14.12
CA ARG A 460 -37.92 49.11 15.11
C ARG A 460 -36.46 49.34 15.50
N TYR A 461 -35.66 48.28 15.59
CA TYR A 461 -34.23 48.41 15.87
C TYR A 461 -33.49 49.12 14.73
N CYS A 462 -33.77 48.76 13.47
CA CYS A 462 -33.22 49.47 12.31
C CYS A 462 -33.66 50.94 12.26
N ASP A 463 -34.93 51.24 12.57
CA ASP A 463 -35.43 52.63 12.65
C ASP A 463 -34.71 53.45 13.74
N ILE A 464 -34.41 52.85 14.90
CA ILE A 464 -33.63 53.50 15.97
C ILE A 464 -32.19 53.79 15.51
N LEU A 465 -31.54 52.84 14.83
CA LEU A 465 -30.17 53.00 14.32
C LEU A 465 -30.08 54.08 13.23
N LEU A 466 -31.09 54.18 12.37
CA LEU A 466 -31.11 55.13 11.25
C LEU A 466 -31.58 56.55 11.64
N LYS A 467 -32.33 56.69 12.74
CA LYS A 467 -32.79 58.01 13.21
C LYS A 467 -31.62 58.85 13.77
N LYS A 468 -31.45 60.08 13.27
CA LYS A 468 -30.47 61.03 13.81
C LYS A 468 -30.72 61.26 15.31
N SER A 469 -29.83 60.73 16.14
CA SER A 469 -29.88 60.84 17.59
C SER A 469 -28.45 61.05 18.11
N PRO A 470 -28.24 61.94 19.09
CA PRO A 470 -26.93 62.14 19.71
C PRO A 470 -26.45 60.93 20.53
N LYS A 471 -27.28 59.87 20.66
CA LYS A 471 -26.95 58.61 21.32
C LYS A 471 -26.59 57.48 20.33
N ASN A 472 -26.61 57.75 19.02
CA ASN A 472 -26.27 56.73 18.03
C ASN A 472 -24.75 56.59 17.89
N PRO A 473 -24.28 55.37 17.64
CA PRO A 473 -22.87 55.10 17.39
C PRO A 473 -22.38 55.79 16.11
N GLU A 474 -21.06 55.81 15.89
CA GLU A 474 -20.47 56.39 14.69
C GLU A 474 -21.01 55.74 13.41
N GLU A 475 -21.03 56.48 12.31
CA GLU A 475 -21.66 56.04 11.04
C GLU A 475 -21.13 54.68 10.54
N ALA A 476 -19.82 54.42 10.74
CA ALA A 476 -19.19 53.14 10.43
C ALA A 476 -19.66 51.98 11.33
N GLU A 477 -19.94 52.26 12.61
CA GLU A 477 -20.45 51.25 13.55
C GLU A 477 -21.95 50.97 13.30
N VAL A 478 -22.72 51.97 12.88
CA VAL A 478 -24.11 51.79 12.41
C VAL A 478 -24.15 50.89 11.17
N GLU A 479 -23.28 51.13 10.19
CA GLU A 479 -23.18 50.30 8.98
C GLU A 479 -22.79 48.85 9.32
N SER A 480 -21.83 48.66 10.23
CA SER A 480 -21.43 47.34 10.73
C SER A 480 -22.59 46.59 11.41
N LEU A 481 -23.35 47.27 12.28
CA LEU A 481 -24.51 46.70 12.95
C LEU A 481 -25.61 46.33 11.95
N LEU A 482 -25.87 47.19 10.96
CA LEU A 482 -26.86 46.91 9.91
C LEU A 482 -26.46 45.74 9.02
N ASN A 483 -25.17 45.50 8.78
CA ASN A 483 -24.70 44.33 8.04
C ASN A 483 -24.87 43.02 8.81
N LYS A 484 -24.94 43.08 10.15
CA LYS A 484 -25.17 41.91 11.02
C LYS A 484 -26.64 41.52 11.15
N VAL A 485 -27.53 42.51 11.05
CA VAL A 485 -29.00 42.35 11.11
C VAL A 485 -29.53 41.88 9.77
#